data_AF-A0A2V7IY05-F1
#
_entry.id   AF-A0A2V7IY05-F1
#
_cell.length_a   1.000
_cell.length_b   1.000
_cell.length_c   1.000
_cell.angle_alpha   90.00
_cell.angle_beta   90.00
_cell.angle_gamma   90.00
#
_symmetry.space_group_name_H-M   'P 1'
#
loop_
_entity.id
_entity.type
_entity.pdbx_description
1 polymer ?
#
loop_
_entity_poly.entity_id
_entity_poly.type
_entity_poly.pdbx_seq_one_letter_code
_entity_poly.pdbx_strand_id
1 'polypeptide(L)'
;MEPHRASRRGRRRGQARHAGAAGARRFGARRVPRPARCRGDGRSPRLDLERRGRRRHTAEEKGLLGSRYFTDHPTVPRDSIVAQLNMDMVGRGSADDETGRTKDSVPLHGGPHYLQLVGSRRLSTELGDLIETVNKDGRHGLAFDYAMDADGHPSNIYCRSDHYEYARYGIPITFFTTGLHSDYHQVTDEPEYIDYAHMARVASLVEDVAVRVADLDHRVVVDHPRPDPTAPCRQ
;
A
#
# COMPACT_ATOMS: atom_id res chain seq x y z
N MET A 1 -56.39 -39.56 -9.01
CA MET A 1 -56.13 -38.41 -8.11
C MET A 1 -54.87 -37.73 -8.59
N GLU A 2 -54.95 -36.43 -8.85
CA GLU A 2 -53.93 -35.55 -9.45
C GLU A 2 -52.56 -35.53 -8.73
N PRO A 3 -51.49 -35.14 -9.43
CA PRO A 3 -50.27 -34.63 -8.80
C PRO A 3 -50.28 -33.09 -8.77
N HIS A 4 -50.14 -32.50 -7.58
CA HIS A 4 -49.95 -31.06 -7.43
C HIS A 4 -48.53 -30.63 -7.85
N ARG A 5 -48.46 -29.82 -8.92
CA ARG A 5 -47.29 -29.02 -9.31
C ARG A 5 -47.03 -27.92 -8.27
N ALA A 6 -45.79 -27.84 -7.76
CA ALA A 6 -45.27 -26.63 -7.14
C ALA A 6 -44.04 -26.14 -7.90
N SER A 7 -44.25 -25.10 -8.71
CA SER A 7 -43.22 -24.29 -9.37
C SER A 7 -42.46 -23.46 -8.34
N ARG A 8 -41.12 -23.54 -8.31
CA ARG A 8 -40.28 -22.51 -7.72
C ARG A 8 -39.18 -22.09 -8.69
N ARG A 9 -39.36 -20.86 -9.19
CA ARG A 9 -38.44 -20.08 -10.02
C ARG A 9 -37.04 -20.06 -9.39
N GLY A 10 -36.04 -20.48 -10.15
CA GLY A 10 -34.64 -20.26 -9.82
C GLY A 10 -34.31 -18.77 -9.80
N ARG A 11 -34.04 -18.22 -8.62
CA ARG A 11 -33.36 -16.93 -8.48
C ARG A 11 -31.88 -17.16 -8.79
N ARG A 12 -31.44 -16.76 -9.98
CA ARG A 12 -30.01 -16.53 -10.27
C ARG A 12 -29.53 -15.44 -9.31
N ARG A 13 -28.81 -15.81 -8.24
CA ARG A 13 -28.05 -14.86 -7.43
C ARG A 13 -26.87 -14.40 -8.29
N GLY A 14 -26.82 -13.09 -8.54
CA GLY A 14 -25.76 -12.46 -9.30
C GLY A 14 -24.41 -12.68 -8.65
N GLN A 15 -23.39 -12.87 -9.48
CA GLN A 15 -21.99 -12.80 -9.07
C GLN A 15 -21.72 -11.39 -8.55
N ALA A 16 -21.55 -11.25 -7.23
CA ALA A 16 -20.99 -10.04 -6.65
C ALA A 16 -19.50 -10.02 -7.02
N ARG A 17 -19.08 -8.98 -7.75
CA ARG A 17 -17.69 -8.69 -8.01
C ARG A 17 -17.15 -7.95 -6.79
N HIS A 18 -16.35 -8.62 -5.97
CA HIS A 18 -15.63 -7.96 -4.88
C HIS A 18 -14.39 -7.29 -5.47
N ALA A 19 -14.26 -5.99 -5.19
CA ALA A 19 -13.10 -5.19 -5.55
C ALA A 19 -12.52 -4.67 -4.23
N GLY A 20 -11.43 -5.30 -3.77
CA GLY A 20 -10.56 -4.73 -2.75
C GLY A 20 -10.05 -3.37 -3.27
N ALA A 21 -10.29 -2.32 -2.50
CA ALA A 21 -9.93 -0.96 -2.91
C ALA A 21 -8.45 -0.69 -2.57
N ALA A 22 -7.53 -1.03 -3.47
CA ALA A 22 -6.13 -0.64 -3.38
C ALA A 22 -5.99 0.88 -3.53
N GLY A 23 -5.45 1.55 -2.50
CA GLY A 23 -5.21 2.99 -2.50
C GLY A 23 -3.71 3.31 -2.50
N ALA A 24 -3.23 4.01 -3.52
CA ALA A 24 -1.83 4.49 -3.62
C ALA A 24 -1.73 6.02 -3.45
N ARG A 25 -0.73 6.51 -2.69
CA ARG A 25 -0.43 7.96 -2.49
C ARG A 25 0.86 8.41 -3.23
N ARG A 26 0.87 9.65 -3.76
CA ARG A 26 2.00 10.31 -4.48
C ARG A 26 2.53 11.55 -3.73
N PHE A 27 3.85 11.79 -3.80
CA PHE A 27 4.45 13.13 -3.59
C PHE A 27 5.41 13.47 -4.75
N GLY A 28 5.57 14.76 -5.04
CA GLY A 28 6.40 15.24 -6.16
C GLY A 28 6.95 16.64 -5.90
N ALA A 29 8.27 16.80 -6.05
CA ALA A 29 8.96 18.08 -5.97
C ALA A 29 9.36 18.54 -7.38
N ARG A 30 9.12 19.81 -7.73
CA ARG A 30 9.70 20.45 -8.93
C ARG A 30 10.34 21.78 -8.52
N ARG A 31 11.61 21.98 -8.88
CA ARG A 31 12.31 23.26 -8.74
C ARG A 31 11.87 24.19 -9.86
N VAL A 32 11.39 25.39 -9.50
CA VAL A 32 11.22 26.53 -10.42
C VAL A 32 12.34 27.52 -10.11
N PRO A 33 13.14 27.98 -11.09
CA PRO A 33 14.09 29.06 -10.85
C PRO A 33 13.32 30.40 -10.72
N ARG A 34 13.52 31.12 -9.62
CA ARG A 34 12.97 32.48 -9.44
C ARG A 34 14.00 33.55 -9.87
N PRO A 35 13.55 34.65 -10.50
CA PRO A 35 14.36 35.86 -10.62
C PRO A 35 14.47 36.58 -9.26
N ALA A 36 15.50 37.42 -9.14
CA ALA A 36 16.00 37.96 -7.89
C ALA A 36 15.06 38.92 -7.14
N ARG A 37 15.17 38.83 -5.80
CA ARG A 37 14.86 39.82 -4.73
C ARG A 37 13.42 40.29 -4.54
N CYS A 38 12.90 39.99 -3.34
CA CYS A 38 12.38 40.99 -2.40
C CYS A 38 12.58 40.46 -0.95
N ARG A 39 13.12 41.31 -0.07
CA ARG A 39 13.29 41.06 1.38
C ARG A 39 11.95 41.30 2.09
N GLY A 40 11.59 40.45 3.04
CA GLY A 40 10.51 40.69 4.00
C GLY A 40 9.93 39.40 4.58
N ASP A 41 10.13 39.21 5.88
CA ASP A 41 9.68 38.12 6.78
C ASP A 41 10.19 36.69 6.55
N GLY A 42 10.99 36.23 7.52
CA GLY A 42 11.69 34.95 7.57
C GLY A 42 10.78 33.74 7.80
N ARG A 43 9.92 33.43 6.84
CA ARG A 43 9.42 32.07 6.62
C ARG A 43 9.81 31.64 5.21
N SER A 44 10.82 30.76 5.10
CA SER A 44 11.19 30.13 3.83
C SER A 44 9.95 29.49 3.17
N PRO A 45 9.81 29.58 1.84
CA PRO A 45 8.62 29.10 1.17
C PRO A 45 8.57 27.58 1.20
N ARG A 46 7.53 27.08 1.86
CA ARG A 46 7.06 25.68 1.85
C ARG A 46 6.84 25.22 0.41
N LEU A 47 7.16 23.97 0.10
CA LEU A 47 6.75 23.33 -1.16
C LEU A 47 5.26 23.59 -1.40
N ASP A 48 4.92 24.00 -2.62
CA ASP A 48 3.53 24.20 -3.04
C ASP A 48 2.67 22.97 -2.70
N LEU A 49 1.58 23.23 -2.00
CA LEU A 49 0.62 22.30 -1.40
C LEU A 49 -0.16 21.43 -2.44
N GLU A 50 0.10 21.55 -3.73
CA GLU A 50 -0.89 21.28 -4.77
C GLU A 50 -0.97 19.87 -5.36
N ARG A 51 -0.19 18.86 -4.92
CA ARG A 51 -0.24 17.54 -5.61
C ARG A 51 -0.13 16.28 -4.74
N ARG A 52 -0.96 16.20 -3.69
CA ARG A 52 -1.30 14.93 -3.01
C ARG A 52 -2.29 14.12 -3.87
N GLY A 53 -1.79 13.32 -4.81
CA GLY A 53 -2.64 12.49 -5.67
C GLY A 53 -3.00 11.15 -5.02
N ARG A 54 -4.30 10.90 -4.79
CA ARG A 54 -4.80 9.53 -4.49
C ARG A 54 -5.09 8.81 -5.80
N ARG A 55 -4.61 7.58 -5.96
CA ARG A 55 -4.92 6.70 -7.09
C ARG A 55 -5.56 5.41 -6.58
N ARG A 56 -6.57 4.94 -7.30
CA ARG A 56 -7.17 3.61 -7.13
C ARG A 56 -6.85 2.81 -8.38
N HIS A 57 -6.20 1.67 -8.23
CA HIS A 57 -5.98 0.77 -9.37
C HIS A 57 -7.19 -0.12 -9.57
N THR A 58 -7.33 -0.65 -10.77
CA THR A 58 -8.38 -1.60 -11.12
C THR A 58 -7.72 -2.85 -11.70
N ALA A 59 -8.38 -4.00 -11.58
CA ALA A 59 -7.89 -5.28 -12.10
C ALA A 59 -6.51 -5.72 -11.55
N GLU A 60 -6.23 -5.38 -10.29
CA GLU A 60 -5.10 -5.89 -9.50
C GLU A 60 -5.15 -7.44 -9.46
N GLU A 61 -6.30 -7.98 -9.05
CA GLU A 61 -6.57 -9.43 -8.97
C GLU A 61 -6.53 -10.18 -10.31
N LYS A 62 -6.41 -9.47 -11.43
CA LYS A 62 -6.22 -10.05 -12.77
C LYS A 62 -4.76 -9.94 -13.25
N GLY A 63 -3.83 -9.66 -12.34
CA GLY A 63 -2.41 -9.51 -12.62
C GLY A 63 -1.95 -8.06 -12.77
N LEU A 64 -2.31 -7.20 -11.81
CA LEU A 64 -1.79 -5.82 -11.67
C LEU A 64 -2.01 -4.93 -12.90
N LEU A 65 -3.04 -5.20 -13.70
CA LEU A 65 -3.19 -4.58 -15.03
C LEU A 65 -3.32 -3.05 -14.94
N GLY A 66 -4.02 -2.55 -13.93
CA GLY A 66 -4.21 -1.12 -13.73
C GLY A 66 -2.95 -0.39 -13.30
N SER A 67 -2.22 -0.91 -12.32
CA SER A 67 -0.96 -0.32 -11.85
C SER A 67 0.13 -0.42 -12.90
N ARG A 68 0.26 -1.57 -13.58
CA ARG A 68 1.17 -1.75 -14.72
C ARG A 68 0.92 -0.75 -15.83
N TYR A 69 -0.34 -0.61 -16.27
CA TYR A 69 -0.67 0.35 -17.31
C TYR A 69 -0.30 1.79 -16.90
N PHE A 70 -0.59 2.16 -15.65
CA PHE A 70 -0.27 3.50 -15.14
C PHE A 70 1.24 3.74 -15.05
N THR A 71 2.03 2.77 -14.58
CA THR A 71 3.48 2.94 -14.44
C THR A 71 4.17 2.96 -15.80
N ASP A 72 3.63 2.25 -16.79
CA ASP A 72 4.05 2.31 -18.20
C ASP A 72 3.62 3.63 -18.88
N HIS A 73 2.43 4.15 -18.56
CA HIS A 73 1.82 5.34 -19.19
C HIS A 73 1.40 6.40 -18.14
N PRO A 74 2.36 6.97 -17.38
CA PRO A 74 2.00 7.81 -16.25
C PRO A 74 1.47 9.17 -16.71
N THR A 75 0.41 9.66 -16.05
CA THR A 75 -0.17 10.99 -16.31
C THR A 75 0.74 12.15 -15.86
N VAL A 76 1.88 11.85 -15.28
CA VAL A 76 2.92 12.78 -14.81
C VAL A 76 4.28 12.18 -15.16
N PRO A 77 5.36 12.97 -15.26
CA PRO A 77 6.70 12.40 -15.42
C PRO A 77 6.98 11.38 -14.31
N ARG A 78 7.46 10.19 -14.66
CA ARG A 78 7.72 9.11 -13.69
C ARG A 78 8.68 9.56 -12.60
N ASP A 79 9.72 10.30 -12.99
CA ASP A 79 10.69 10.92 -12.09
C ASP A 79 10.11 12.01 -11.18
N SER A 80 8.82 12.36 -11.31
CA SER A 80 8.11 13.22 -10.38
C SER A 80 7.40 12.46 -9.25
N ILE A 81 7.42 11.12 -9.27
CA ILE A 81 6.90 10.27 -8.20
C ILE A 81 8.06 9.99 -7.24
N VAL A 82 7.98 10.49 -6.00
CA VAL A 82 9.08 10.36 -5.01
C VAL A 82 8.97 9.09 -4.16
N ALA A 83 7.74 8.62 -3.93
CA ALA A 83 7.43 7.42 -3.18
C ALA A 83 6.01 6.97 -3.54
N GLN A 84 5.73 5.68 -3.33
CA GLN A 84 4.39 5.10 -3.39
C GLN A 84 4.06 4.46 -2.04
N LEU A 85 2.90 4.81 -1.49
CA LEU A 85 2.38 4.21 -0.26
C LEU A 85 1.15 3.40 -0.64
N ASN A 86 1.24 2.07 -0.60
CA ASN A 86 0.18 1.14 -0.97
C ASN A 86 -0.56 0.65 0.26
N MET A 87 -1.88 0.73 0.26
CA MET A 87 -2.72 0.07 1.27
C MET A 87 -3.57 -0.99 0.58
N ASP A 88 -3.45 -2.22 1.06
CA ASP A 88 -4.28 -3.34 0.62
C ASP A 88 -4.51 -4.29 1.79
N MET A 89 -5.74 -4.80 1.92
CA MET A 89 -6.17 -5.63 3.05
C MET A 89 -5.76 -5.02 4.41
N VAL A 90 -6.30 -3.85 4.76
CA VAL A 90 -6.00 -3.15 6.05
C VAL A 90 -7.17 -3.15 7.04
N GLY A 91 -8.26 -3.85 6.68
CA GLY A 91 -9.51 -3.85 7.45
C GLY A 91 -9.62 -4.96 8.49
N ARG A 92 -8.81 -6.02 8.39
CA ARG A 92 -8.86 -7.21 9.25
C ARG A 92 -7.52 -7.43 9.95
N GLY A 93 -7.25 -8.60 10.53
CA GLY A 93 -6.00 -8.89 11.25
C GLY A 93 -6.21 -8.98 12.75
N SER A 94 -7.30 -9.63 13.17
CA SER A 94 -7.50 -9.96 14.58
C SER A 94 -6.46 -10.99 15.04
N ALA A 95 -6.36 -11.24 16.35
CA ALA A 95 -5.46 -12.26 16.87
C ALA A 95 -5.80 -13.68 16.38
N ASP A 96 -7.04 -13.91 15.95
CA ASP A 96 -7.51 -15.19 15.42
C ASP A 96 -7.19 -15.36 13.92
N ASP A 97 -6.80 -14.28 13.23
CA ASP A 97 -6.41 -14.34 11.83
C ASP A 97 -4.97 -14.84 11.69
N GLU A 98 -4.78 -15.91 10.92
CA GLU A 98 -3.45 -16.29 10.40
C GLU A 98 -3.11 -15.34 9.25
N THR A 99 -2.33 -14.31 9.55
CA THR A 99 -1.98 -13.21 8.63
C THR A 99 -0.91 -13.60 7.62
N GLY A 100 -0.26 -14.73 7.84
CA GLY A 100 0.74 -15.28 6.94
C GLY A 100 1.59 -16.33 7.64
N ARG A 101 2.74 -16.60 7.04
CA ARG A 101 3.78 -17.46 7.63
C ARG A 101 5.12 -16.84 7.36
N THR A 102 6.07 -16.95 8.28
CA THR A 102 7.45 -16.56 8.03
C THR A 102 8.07 -17.40 6.91
N LYS A 103 9.26 -17.02 6.42
CA LYS A 103 10.01 -17.80 5.42
C LYS A 103 10.27 -19.24 5.87
N ASP A 104 10.34 -19.46 7.18
CA ASP A 104 10.59 -20.75 7.82
C ASP A 104 9.28 -21.48 8.19
N SER A 105 8.16 -21.05 7.58
CA SER A 105 6.81 -21.64 7.73
C SER A 105 6.18 -21.51 9.12
N VAL A 106 6.67 -20.59 9.96
CA VAL A 106 6.07 -20.31 11.27
C VAL A 106 4.81 -19.44 11.07
N PRO A 107 3.64 -19.82 11.60
CA PRO A 107 2.43 -19.00 11.51
C PRO A 107 2.62 -17.60 12.08
N LEU A 108 2.09 -16.61 11.37
CA LEU A 108 1.95 -15.23 11.82
C LEU A 108 0.49 -14.97 12.15
N HIS A 109 0.27 -14.22 13.22
CA HIS A 109 -1.06 -13.85 13.66
C HIS A 109 -1.19 -12.34 13.74
N GLY A 110 -2.42 -11.88 13.55
CA GLY A 110 -2.76 -10.48 13.72
C GLY A 110 -2.79 -10.06 15.19
N GLY A 111 -3.38 -8.90 15.43
CA GLY A 111 -3.52 -8.32 16.75
C GLY A 111 -3.98 -6.87 16.70
N PRO A 112 -4.37 -6.29 17.84
CA PRO A 112 -4.97 -4.94 17.91
C PRO A 112 -4.05 -3.80 17.41
N HIS A 113 -2.76 -4.09 17.27
CA HIS A 113 -1.75 -3.14 16.81
C HIS A 113 -0.95 -3.67 15.62
N TYR A 114 -1.32 -4.82 15.07
CA TYR A 114 -0.53 -5.50 14.05
C TYR A 114 -0.59 -4.77 12.71
N LEU A 115 0.58 -4.50 12.13
CA LEU A 115 0.65 -4.06 10.75
C LEU A 115 1.87 -4.64 10.07
N GLN A 116 1.66 -5.30 8.94
CA GLN A 116 2.73 -5.82 8.12
C GLN A 116 3.18 -4.78 7.12
N LEU A 117 4.51 -4.60 7.02
CA LEU A 117 5.13 -3.73 6.04
C LEU A 117 5.96 -4.56 5.07
N VAL A 118 5.75 -4.31 3.77
CA VAL A 118 6.49 -4.97 2.69
C VAL A 118 7.16 -3.92 1.81
N GLY A 119 8.45 -4.11 1.55
CA GLY A 119 9.26 -3.28 0.66
C GLY A 119 9.67 -1.91 1.17
N SER A 120 9.33 -1.55 2.42
CA SER A 120 9.60 -0.21 2.98
C SER A 120 11.07 0.15 3.04
N ARG A 121 11.95 -0.85 3.14
CA ARG A 121 13.42 -0.69 3.18
C ARG A 121 14.16 -1.28 1.97
N ARG A 122 13.45 -1.82 0.98
CA ARG A 122 14.08 -2.51 -0.16
C ARG A 122 14.77 -1.56 -1.13
N LEU A 123 14.23 -0.35 -1.32
CA LEU A 123 14.80 0.68 -2.19
C LEU A 123 15.36 1.88 -1.43
N SER A 124 14.84 2.14 -0.23
CA SER A 124 15.14 3.32 0.58
C SER A 124 15.18 2.97 2.05
N THR A 125 16.35 3.01 2.67
CA THR A 125 16.46 2.88 4.14
C THR A 125 15.76 4.06 4.82
N GLU A 126 15.89 5.26 4.26
CA GLU A 126 15.26 6.49 4.78
C GLU A 126 13.75 6.38 4.87
N LEU A 127 13.07 5.83 3.85
CA LEU A 127 11.62 5.69 3.86
C LEU A 127 11.14 4.82 5.02
N GLY A 128 11.80 3.67 5.24
CA GLY A 128 11.48 2.77 6.34
C GLY A 128 11.68 3.44 7.69
N ASP A 129 12.77 4.16 7.89
CA ASP A 129 13.08 4.84 9.15
C ASP A 129 12.16 6.04 9.42
N LEU A 130 11.74 6.74 8.35
CA LEU A 130 10.73 7.78 8.42
C LEU A 130 9.39 7.21 8.88
N ILE A 131 8.97 6.05 8.38
CA ILE A 131 7.72 5.39 8.78
C ILE A 131 7.76 4.97 10.25
N GLU A 132 8.86 4.38 10.70
CA GLU A 132 9.08 4.06 12.12
C GLU A 132 9.00 5.32 13.01
N THR A 133 9.61 6.41 12.55
CA THR A 133 9.61 7.68 13.27
C THR A 133 8.21 8.26 13.36
N VAL A 134 7.45 8.28 12.26
CA VAL A 134 6.07 8.76 12.25
C VAL A 134 5.18 7.91 13.15
N ASN A 135 5.32 6.59 13.13
CA ASN A 135 4.59 5.69 14.02
C ASN A 135 4.80 6.02 15.51
N LYS A 136 6.05 6.30 15.89
CA LYS A 136 6.44 6.67 17.25
C LYS A 136 6.00 8.09 17.63
N ASP A 137 6.32 9.08 16.80
CA ASP A 137 6.03 10.50 17.03
C ASP A 137 4.51 10.76 17.08
N GLY A 138 3.78 10.19 16.13
CA GLY A 138 2.32 10.29 16.04
C GLY A 138 1.59 9.43 17.06
N ARG A 139 2.32 8.63 17.86
CA ARG A 139 1.78 7.70 18.88
C ARG A 139 0.69 6.80 18.30
N HIS A 140 0.83 6.37 17.05
CA HIS A 140 -0.15 5.48 16.42
C HIS A 140 -0.21 4.15 17.16
N GLY A 141 0.94 3.68 17.67
CA GLY A 141 1.05 2.48 18.49
C GLY A 141 0.89 1.21 17.67
N LEU A 142 1.29 1.23 16.39
CA LEU A 142 1.30 0.04 15.54
C LEU A 142 2.62 -0.72 15.74
N ALA A 143 2.55 -2.05 15.75
CA ALA A 143 3.68 -2.96 15.80
C ALA A 143 3.93 -3.47 14.38
N PHE A 144 5.08 -3.10 13.82
CA PHE A 144 5.43 -3.48 12.46
C PHE A 144 6.03 -4.88 12.38
N ASP A 145 5.47 -5.69 11.48
CA ASP A 145 5.98 -7.01 11.12
C ASP A 145 6.60 -6.95 9.71
N TYR A 146 7.82 -7.49 9.59
CA TYR A 146 8.61 -7.55 8.36
C TYR A 146 8.89 -9.00 7.91
N ALA A 147 8.37 -10.01 8.60
CA ALA A 147 8.69 -11.41 8.36
C ALA A 147 8.32 -11.87 6.95
N MET A 148 7.21 -11.36 6.42
CA MET A 148 6.76 -11.61 5.05
C MET A 148 7.57 -10.84 3.99
N ASP A 149 8.36 -9.83 4.38
CA ASP A 149 9.25 -9.07 3.50
C ASP A 149 10.67 -9.66 3.45
N ALA A 150 10.91 -10.85 3.99
CA ALA A 150 12.23 -11.50 3.93
C ALA A 150 12.62 -11.90 2.49
N ASP A 151 13.89 -11.74 2.11
CA ASP A 151 14.35 -12.18 0.78
C ASP A 151 14.13 -13.69 0.57
N GLY A 152 13.71 -14.07 -0.63
CA GLY A 152 13.40 -15.47 -0.96
C GLY A 152 12.17 -16.05 -0.26
N HIS A 153 11.29 -15.22 0.32
CA HIS A 153 10.07 -15.69 0.96
C HIS A 153 9.18 -16.49 -0.02
N PRO A 154 8.69 -17.70 0.34
CA PRO A 154 7.91 -18.54 -0.57
C PRO A 154 6.62 -17.89 -1.07
N SER A 155 5.99 -17.04 -0.26
CA SER A 155 4.76 -16.32 -0.64
C SER A 155 5.00 -15.22 -1.68
N ASN A 156 6.25 -14.77 -1.86
CA ASN A 156 6.68 -13.72 -2.78
C ASN A 156 5.78 -12.47 -2.74
N ILE A 157 5.33 -12.06 -1.55
CA ILE A 157 4.31 -11.01 -1.38
C ILE A 157 4.75 -9.65 -1.92
N TYR A 158 6.05 -9.37 -1.94
CA TYR A 158 6.62 -8.16 -2.55
C TYR A 158 6.29 -8.03 -4.05
N CYS A 159 6.00 -9.14 -4.73
CA CYS A 159 5.68 -9.18 -6.14
C CYS A 159 4.18 -9.26 -6.45
N ARG A 160 3.32 -9.26 -5.41
CA ARG A 160 1.91 -9.68 -5.51
C ARG A 160 0.88 -8.57 -5.33
N SER A 161 1.31 -7.30 -5.30
CA SER A 161 0.38 -6.17 -5.22
C SER A 161 0.94 -4.98 -6.02
N ASP A 162 0.09 -3.98 -6.26
CA ASP A 162 0.33 -2.84 -7.15
C ASP A 162 1.63 -2.08 -6.88
N HIS A 163 2.15 -2.13 -5.66
CA HIS A 163 3.39 -1.44 -5.28
C HIS A 163 4.59 -1.89 -6.11
N TYR A 164 4.65 -3.16 -6.52
CA TYR A 164 5.77 -3.68 -7.28
C TYR A 164 5.95 -2.97 -8.63
N GLU A 165 4.85 -2.62 -9.29
CA GLU A 165 4.86 -1.94 -10.59
C GLU A 165 5.54 -0.56 -10.53
N TYR A 166 5.61 0.04 -9.34
CA TYR A 166 6.38 1.26 -9.09
C TYR A 166 7.84 0.93 -8.73
N ALA A 167 8.05 -0.07 -7.88
CA ALA A 167 9.36 -0.50 -7.44
C ALA A 167 10.27 -0.93 -8.59
N ARG A 168 9.72 -1.60 -9.63
CA ARG A 168 10.49 -2.00 -10.82
C ARG A 168 11.08 -0.82 -11.61
N TYR A 169 10.59 0.39 -11.38
CA TYR A 169 11.14 1.64 -11.92
C TYR A 169 12.03 2.40 -10.94
N GLY A 170 12.39 1.79 -9.81
CA GLY A 170 13.22 2.41 -8.76
C GLY A 170 12.51 3.49 -7.95
N ILE A 171 11.18 3.46 -7.89
CA ILE A 171 10.40 4.34 -7.01
C ILE A 171 10.30 3.67 -5.64
N PRO A 172 10.76 4.30 -4.54
CA PRO A 172 10.57 3.78 -3.18
C PRO A 172 9.10 3.49 -2.90
N ILE A 173 8.83 2.31 -2.33
CA ILE A 173 7.46 1.92 -1.99
C ILE A 173 7.35 1.54 -0.53
N THR A 174 6.13 1.54 -0.01
CA THR A 174 5.79 0.75 1.17
C THR A 174 4.41 0.17 0.98
N PHE A 175 4.29 -1.12 1.20
CA PHE A 175 3.03 -1.82 1.22
C PHE A 175 2.59 -2.09 2.66
N PHE A 176 1.49 -1.43 3.04
CA PHE A 176 0.80 -1.57 4.31
C PHE A 176 -0.34 -2.58 4.16
N THR A 177 -0.28 -3.66 4.94
CA THR A 177 -1.31 -4.72 4.95
C THR A 177 -1.42 -5.34 6.32
N THR A 178 -2.57 -5.93 6.64
CA THR A 178 -2.72 -6.80 7.82
C THR A 178 -2.59 -8.27 7.46
N GLY A 179 -2.08 -8.57 6.27
CA GLY A 179 -1.79 -9.93 5.82
C GLY A 179 -3.03 -10.64 5.29
N LEU A 180 -2.97 -11.97 5.28
CA LEU A 180 -4.04 -12.86 4.84
C LEU A 180 -5.08 -13.09 5.94
N HIS A 181 -6.16 -13.80 5.60
CA HIS A 181 -7.15 -14.28 6.57
C HIS A 181 -7.96 -15.45 5.97
N SER A 182 -8.72 -16.15 6.80
CA SER A 182 -9.53 -17.33 6.41
C SER A 182 -10.49 -17.08 5.26
N ASP A 183 -11.03 -15.86 5.19
CA ASP A 183 -12.04 -15.48 4.21
C ASP A 183 -11.46 -14.83 2.96
N TYR A 184 -10.13 -14.73 2.84
CA TYR A 184 -9.49 -14.14 1.67
C TYR A 184 -9.87 -14.89 0.38
N HIS A 185 -10.25 -14.14 -0.65
CA HIS A 185 -10.81 -14.66 -1.92
C HIS A 185 -12.06 -15.52 -1.77
N GLN A 186 -12.77 -15.43 -0.64
CA GLN A 186 -14.03 -16.12 -0.41
C GLN A 186 -15.22 -15.15 -0.45
N VAL A 187 -16.42 -15.71 -0.66
CA VAL A 187 -17.69 -14.95 -0.58
C VAL A 187 -18.04 -14.53 0.85
N THR A 188 -17.31 -15.04 1.83
CA THR A 188 -17.47 -14.74 3.25
C THR A 188 -16.62 -13.54 3.68
N ASP A 189 -15.88 -12.91 2.78
CA ASP A 189 -15.16 -11.65 3.03
C ASP A 189 -16.14 -10.46 3.11
N GLU A 190 -16.85 -10.40 4.24
CA GLU A 190 -17.94 -9.46 4.48
C GLU A 190 -17.50 -8.31 5.40
N PRO A 191 -18.09 -7.10 5.26
CA PRO A 191 -17.67 -5.89 5.98
C PRO A 191 -17.91 -5.94 7.50
N GLU A 192 -18.65 -6.93 7.99
CA GLU A 192 -18.91 -7.17 9.41
C GLU A 192 -17.64 -7.59 10.18
N TYR A 193 -16.66 -8.16 9.48
CA TYR A 193 -15.39 -8.60 10.06
C TYR A 193 -14.32 -7.49 10.12
N ILE A 194 -14.65 -6.28 9.65
CA ILE A 194 -13.70 -5.17 9.61
C ILE A 194 -13.55 -4.54 11.00
N ASP A 195 -12.32 -4.42 11.48
CA ASP A 195 -11.98 -3.54 12.60
C ASP A 195 -11.75 -2.11 12.07
N TYR A 196 -12.82 -1.32 12.11
CA TYR A 196 -12.79 0.07 11.64
C TYR A 196 -11.86 0.97 12.47
N ALA A 197 -11.66 0.68 13.77
CA ALA A 197 -10.78 1.48 14.62
C ALA A 197 -9.31 1.22 14.29
N HIS A 198 -8.94 -0.04 14.07
CA HIS A 198 -7.62 -0.41 13.59
C HIS A 198 -7.37 0.14 12.18
N MET A 199 -8.32 -0.03 11.25
CA MET A 199 -8.21 0.49 9.89
C MET A 199 -8.04 2.02 9.87
N ALA A 200 -8.77 2.76 10.71
CA ALA A 200 -8.63 4.21 10.84
C ALA A 200 -7.24 4.60 11.33
N ARG A 201 -6.68 3.88 12.30
CA ARG A 201 -5.32 4.09 12.83
C ARG A 201 -4.25 3.89 11.75
N VAL A 202 -4.39 2.84 10.93
CA VAL A 202 -3.52 2.60 9.76
C VAL A 202 -3.66 3.73 8.75
N ALA A 203 -4.90 4.15 8.44
CA ALA A 203 -5.14 5.25 7.50
C ALA A 203 -4.52 6.57 7.96
N SER A 204 -4.58 6.87 9.27
CA SER A 204 -3.92 8.02 9.90
C SER A 204 -2.41 7.93 9.79
N LEU A 205 -1.80 6.78 10.11
CA LEU A 205 -0.35 6.58 9.93
C LEU A 205 0.07 6.87 8.48
N VAL A 206 -0.61 6.27 7.51
CA VAL A 206 -0.28 6.45 6.09
C VAL A 206 -0.48 7.89 5.63
N GLU A 207 -1.40 8.63 6.25
CA GLU A 207 -1.55 10.06 6.04
C GLU A 207 -0.42 10.89 6.61
N ASP A 208 0.02 10.59 7.83
CA ASP A 208 1.11 11.33 8.47
C ASP A 208 2.45 11.04 7.79
N VAL A 209 2.69 9.79 7.36
CA VAL A 209 3.83 9.42 6.50
C VAL A 209 3.77 10.20 5.20
N ALA A 210 2.58 10.28 4.59
CA ALA A 210 2.37 11.04 3.37
C ALA A 210 2.71 12.53 3.54
N VAL A 211 2.25 13.15 4.63
CA VAL A 211 2.61 14.54 4.97
C VAL A 211 4.11 14.67 5.16
N ARG A 212 4.73 13.80 5.96
CA ARG A 212 6.16 13.86 6.26
C ARG A 212 7.02 13.74 5.01
N VAL A 213 6.72 12.80 4.11
CA VAL A 213 7.43 12.63 2.83
C VAL A 213 7.25 13.85 1.92
N ALA A 214 6.07 14.48 1.92
CA ALA A 214 5.81 15.69 1.14
C ALA A 214 6.60 16.91 1.63
N ASP A 215 6.84 16.97 2.94
CA ASP A 215 7.47 18.10 3.61
C ASP A 215 9.01 18.01 3.66
N LEU A 216 9.60 16.89 3.22
CA LEU A 216 11.05 16.77 3.04
C LEU A 216 11.55 17.83 2.05
N ASP A 217 12.68 18.44 2.36
CA ASP A 217 13.37 19.41 1.50
C ASP A 217 14.14 18.75 0.35
N HIS A 218 14.19 17.42 0.36
CA HIS A 218 14.80 16.56 -0.65
C HIS A 218 13.85 15.41 -1.02
N ARG A 219 14.21 14.66 -2.07
CA ARG A 219 13.49 13.44 -2.43
C ARG A 219 13.97 12.31 -1.53
N VAL A 220 13.06 11.43 -1.14
CA VAL A 220 13.40 10.17 -0.46
C VAL A 220 14.56 9.50 -1.16
N VAL A 221 15.60 9.19 -0.39
CA VAL A 221 16.86 8.64 -0.89
C VAL A 221 16.64 7.22 -1.39
N VAL A 222 17.15 6.91 -2.57
CA VAL A 222 17.23 5.54 -3.10
C VAL A 222 18.67 5.08 -2.94
N ASP A 223 18.95 4.35 -1.87
CA ASP A 223 20.29 3.87 -1.47
C ASP A 223 20.55 2.40 -1.82
N HIS A 224 19.53 1.68 -2.29
CA HIS A 224 19.65 0.28 -2.73
C HIS A 224 19.57 0.13 -4.26
N PRO A 225 20.04 -0.99 -4.84
CA PRO A 225 20.01 -1.23 -6.28
C PRO A 225 18.61 -1.14 -6.86
N ARG A 226 18.48 -0.46 -8.01
CA ARG A 226 17.21 -0.39 -8.74
C ARG A 226 16.98 -1.69 -9.52
N PRO A 227 15.78 -2.29 -9.47
CA PRO A 227 15.46 -3.45 -10.29
C PRO A 227 15.48 -3.11 -11.78
N ASP A 228 15.70 -4.13 -12.60
CA ASP A 228 15.45 -4.05 -14.03
C ASP A 228 13.92 -4.13 -14.27
N PRO A 229 13.29 -3.11 -14.90
CA PRO A 229 11.85 -3.09 -15.13
C PRO A 229 11.33 -4.17 -16.09
N THR A 230 12.22 -4.89 -16.77
CA THR A 230 11.91 -5.98 -17.70
C THR A 230 12.19 -7.37 -17.12
N ALA A 231 12.94 -7.45 -16.02
CA ALA A 231 13.25 -8.70 -15.35
C ALA A 231 12.03 -9.23 -14.57
N PRO A 232 11.91 -10.56 -14.40
CA PRO A 232 10.89 -11.12 -13.53
C PRO A 232 11.09 -10.64 -12.08
N CYS A 233 9.98 -10.34 -11.40
CA CYS A 233 10.02 -9.95 -10.01
C CYS A 233 10.62 -11.04 -9.13
N ARG A 234 11.52 -10.64 -8.23
CA ARG A 234 12.08 -11.50 -7.21
C ARG A 234 12.15 -10.75 -5.89
N GLN A 235 11.62 -11.38 -4.85
CA GLN A 235 11.78 -10.96 -3.47
C GLN A 235 13.13 -11.38 -2.92
#